data_AF-A0A0V1PVL2-F1
#
_entry.id   AF-A0A0V1PVL2-F1
#
_cell.length_a   1.000
_cell.length_b   1.000
_cell.length_c   1.000
_cell.angle_alpha   90.00
_cell.angle_beta   90.00
_cell.angle_gamma   90.00
#
_symmetry.space_group_name_H-M   'P 1'
#
loop_
_entity.id
_entity.type
_entity.pdbx_description
1 polymer ?
#
loop_
_entity_poly.entity_id
_entity_poly.type
_entity_poly.pdbx_seq_one_letter_code
_entity_poly.pdbx_strand_id
1 'polypeptide(L)'
;MSKYNNSFSFLLNTENIEPLLELVNKLSRTVEQNAEILNRLTHTIDNDFRFPDLPIDIENTPPIENETDPLRQLLNQKYKLDDFSIKNEIIDKVTNPRIKELLLDNEKLNRLQISKKKTNTELYGIVKDYEMFILETMLPSLRRDIEIYRQEISGDVKVKQIPLKFAASEKLWSRYVTYIAYLDKLSKLCKSLMHMLEETQNNKEVLIIEQKLISINELKLNLQKRLAK
;
A
#
# COMPACT_ATOMS: atom_id res chain seq x y z
N MET A 1 4.96 -29.39 -25.34
CA MET A 1 4.95 -29.16 -23.88
C MET A 1 5.32 -27.71 -23.59
N SER A 2 4.34 -26.83 -23.34
CA SER A 2 4.60 -25.48 -22.80
C SER A 2 3.25 -24.85 -22.41
N LYS A 3 2.69 -25.25 -21.26
CA LYS A 3 1.47 -24.62 -20.72
C LYS A 3 1.55 -24.29 -19.22
N TYR A 4 2.68 -24.52 -18.56
CA TYR A 4 2.78 -24.38 -17.10
C TYR A 4 3.69 -23.24 -16.59
N ASN A 5 4.30 -22.43 -17.46
CA ASN A 5 5.22 -21.36 -17.01
C ASN A 5 4.59 -19.97 -16.84
N ASN A 6 3.31 -19.76 -17.18
CA ASN A 6 2.67 -18.44 -17.05
C ASN A 6 1.84 -18.24 -15.77
N SER A 7 1.58 -19.29 -14.98
CA SER A 7 0.77 -19.14 -13.75
C SER A 7 1.55 -18.52 -12.60
N PHE A 8 2.85 -18.79 -12.46
CA PHE A 8 3.66 -18.25 -11.37
C PHE A 8 4.07 -16.78 -11.57
N SER A 9 4.22 -16.31 -12.82
CA SER A 9 4.50 -14.90 -13.09
C SER A 9 3.28 -14.00 -12.89
N PHE A 10 2.08 -14.55 -13.04
CA PHE A 10 0.83 -13.83 -12.77
C PHE A 10 0.58 -13.68 -11.27
N LEU A 11 0.76 -14.77 -10.50
CA LEU A 11 0.58 -14.75 -9.04
C LEU A 11 1.50 -13.73 -8.35
N LEU A 12 2.78 -13.63 -8.74
CA LEU A 12 3.72 -12.70 -8.12
C LEU A 12 3.42 -11.22 -8.42
N ASN A 13 2.82 -10.93 -9.58
CA ASN A 13 2.48 -9.57 -9.97
C ASN A 13 1.13 -9.11 -9.42
N THR A 14 0.18 -10.01 -9.17
CA THR A 14 -1.16 -9.66 -8.69
C THR A 14 -1.27 -9.62 -7.16
N GLU A 15 -0.45 -10.36 -6.43
CA GLU A 15 -0.54 -10.46 -4.95
C GLU A 15 -0.23 -9.14 -4.21
N ASN A 16 0.33 -8.13 -4.89
CA ASN A 16 0.75 -6.86 -4.26
C ASN A 16 0.08 -5.60 -4.86
N ILE A 17 -0.81 -5.74 -5.85
CA ILE A 17 -1.52 -4.60 -6.45
C ILE A 17 -2.79 -4.25 -5.66
N GLU A 18 -3.38 -5.25 -5.00
CA GLU A 18 -4.62 -5.12 -4.24
C GLU A 18 -4.56 -4.08 -3.10
N PRO A 19 -3.54 -4.06 -2.22
CA PRO A 19 -3.41 -3.02 -1.20
C PRO A 19 -3.15 -1.63 -1.79
N LEU A 20 -2.49 -1.55 -2.96
CA LEU A 20 -2.23 -0.29 -3.64
C LEU A 20 -3.52 0.28 -4.26
N LEU A 21 -4.33 -0.61 -4.85
CA LEU A 21 -5.62 -0.28 -5.44
C LEU A 21 -6.64 0.11 -4.36
N GLU A 22 -6.58 -0.53 -3.19
CA GLU A 22 -7.35 -0.13 -2.01
C GLU A 22 -6.93 1.24 -1.49
N LEU A 23 -5.63 1.55 -1.47
CA LEU A 23 -5.12 2.88 -1.10
C LEU A 23 -5.55 3.96 -2.09
N VAL A 24 -5.50 3.69 -3.39
CA VAL A 24 -5.95 4.60 -4.44
C VAL A 24 -7.46 4.83 -4.35
N ASN A 25 -8.25 3.79 -4.11
CA ASN A 25 -9.70 3.91 -3.90
C ASN A 25 -10.03 4.69 -2.62
N LYS A 26 -9.26 4.50 -1.55
CA LYS A 26 -9.41 5.25 -0.30
C LYS A 26 -9.06 6.72 -0.50
N LEU A 27 -8.01 7.02 -1.26
CA LEU A 27 -7.63 8.38 -1.62
C LEU A 27 -8.68 9.06 -2.51
N SER A 28 -9.24 8.33 -3.48
CA SER A 28 -10.32 8.85 -4.33
C SER A 28 -11.55 9.22 -3.51
N ARG A 29 -11.93 8.36 -2.54
CA ARG A 29 -13.05 8.65 -1.63
C ARG A 29 -12.81 9.86 -0.75
N THR A 30 -11.60 10.05 -0.21
CA THR A 30 -11.29 11.27 0.57
C THR A 30 -11.26 12.51 -0.29
N VAL A 31 -10.82 12.43 -1.55
CA VAL A 31 -10.88 13.55 -2.50
C VAL A 31 -12.33 13.93 -2.79
N GLU A 32 -13.21 12.96 -3.03
CA GLU A 32 -14.65 13.20 -3.25
C GLU A 32 -15.33 13.80 -2.01
N GLN A 33 -15.01 13.30 -0.81
CA GLN A 33 -15.52 13.87 0.45
C GLN A 33 -15.06 15.32 0.65
N ASN A 34 -13.79 15.61 0.35
CA ASN A 34 -13.26 16.97 0.45
C ASN A 34 -13.92 17.90 -0.59
N ALA A 35 -14.17 17.42 -1.81
CA ALA A 35 -14.89 18.17 -2.83
C ALA A 35 -16.34 18.46 -2.40
N GLU A 36 -17.01 17.51 -1.75
CA GLU A 36 -18.36 17.71 -1.22
C GLU A 36 -18.39 18.74 -0.08
N ILE A 37 -17.41 18.70 0.82
CA ILE A 37 -17.26 19.69 1.90
C ILE A 37 -17.01 21.09 1.34
N LEU A 38 -16.11 21.19 0.35
CA LEU A 38 -15.84 22.46 -0.34
C LEU A 38 -17.09 22.99 -1.04
N ASN A 39 -17.82 22.14 -1.77
CA ASN A 39 -19.07 22.55 -2.40
C ASN A 39 -20.12 22.99 -1.39
N ARG A 40 -20.24 22.31 -0.23
CA ARG A 40 -21.14 22.75 0.85
C ARG A 40 -20.73 24.10 1.41
N LEU A 41 -19.44 24.33 1.65
CA LEU A 41 -18.90 25.61 2.12
C LEU A 41 -19.14 26.73 1.11
N THR A 42 -18.89 26.48 -0.17
CA THR A 42 -19.16 27.44 -1.24
C THR A 42 -20.66 27.76 -1.30
N HIS A 43 -21.52 26.76 -1.19
CA HIS A 43 -22.97 26.97 -1.17
C HIS A 43 -23.46 27.75 0.06
N THR A 44 -22.85 27.55 1.23
CA THR A 44 -23.18 28.34 2.44
C THR A 44 -22.70 29.78 2.32
N ILE A 45 -21.53 30.00 1.71
CA ILE A 45 -21.00 31.35 1.46
C ILE A 45 -21.84 32.09 0.41
N ASP A 46 -22.33 31.40 -0.62
CA ASP A 46 -23.10 32.04 -1.69
C ASP A 46 -24.57 32.27 -1.32
N ASN A 47 -25.19 31.39 -0.52
CA ASN A 47 -26.63 31.47 -0.21
C ASN A 47 -26.97 32.01 1.17
N ASP A 48 -26.22 31.67 2.21
CA ASP A 48 -26.55 32.03 3.61
C ASP A 48 -25.80 33.30 4.09
N PHE A 49 -24.79 33.76 3.34
CA PHE A 49 -24.11 35.03 3.59
C PHE A 49 -24.79 36.18 2.85
N ARG A 50 -26.09 36.38 3.08
CA ARG A 50 -26.71 37.69 2.81
C ARG A 50 -26.41 38.60 4.00
N PHE A 51 -25.70 39.69 3.75
CA PHE A 51 -25.51 40.73 4.75
C PHE A 51 -26.88 41.21 5.24
N PRO A 52 -27.10 41.35 6.56
CA PRO A 52 -28.36 41.87 7.06
C PRO A 52 -28.55 43.30 6.53
N ASP A 53 -29.64 43.53 5.80
CA ASP A 53 -30.08 44.87 5.43
C ASP A 53 -30.50 45.59 6.72
N LEU A 54 -29.55 46.32 7.31
CA LEU A 54 -29.82 47.20 8.45
C LEU A 54 -30.63 48.41 7.93
N PRO A 55 -31.84 48.67 8.45
CA PRO A 55 -32.55 49.91 8.15
C PRO A 55 -31.74 51.06 8.73
N ILE A 56 -31.27 51.95 7.86
CA ILE A 56 -30.61 53.20 8.27
C ILE A 56 -31.73 54.18 8.66
N ASP A 57 -32.16 54.14 9.92
CA ASP A 57 -32.96 55.23 10.49
C ASP A 57 -32.02 56.42 10.74
N ILE A 58 -32.09 57.41 9.86
CA ILE A 58 -31.43 58.71 10.03
C ILE A 58 -32.27 59.52 11.01
N GLU A 59 -32.26 59.16 12.29
CA GLU A 59 -32.76 60.05 13.33
C GLU A 59 -31.66 61.06 13.70
N ASN A 60 -31.97 62.33 13.45
CA ASN A 60 -31.18 63.49 13.84
C ASN A 60 -30.98 63.53 15.37
N THR A 61 -29.94 62.88 15.87
CA THR A 61 -29.47 63.03 17.24
C THR A 61 -28.16 63.85 17.27
N PRO A 62 -28.02 64.81 18.21
CA PRO A 62 -26.85 65.67 18.30
C PRO A 62 -25.61 64.86 18.71
N PRO A 63 -24.38 65.37 18.47
CA PRO A 63 -23.16 64.59 18.60
C PRO A 63 -22.84 64.35 20.06
N ILE A 64 -23.12 63.14 20.54
CA ILE A 64 -22.53 62.64 21.77
C ILE A 64 -21.18 62.04 21.39
N GLU A 65 -20.13 62.80 21.67
CA GLU A 65 -18.76 62.31 21.71
C GLU A 65 -18.69 61.10 22.66
N ASN A 66 -18.06 60.01 22.21
CA ASN A 66 -17.64 58.83 23.00
C ASN A 66 -18.59 57.62 23.08
N GLU A 67 -19.14 57.16 21.97
CA GLU A 67 -19.28 55.71 21.76
C GLU A 67 -18.30 55.27 20.69
N THR A 68 -17.28 54.52 21.12
CA THR A 68 -16.30 53.87 20.24
C THR A 68 -17.05 53.08 19.19
N ASP A 69 -17.01 53.54 17.94
CA ASP A 69 -17.78 52.96 16.84
C ASP A 69 -17.62 51.42 16.84
N PRO A 70 -18.71 50.63 17.04
CA PRO A 70 -18.64 49.18 17.13
C PRO A 70 -18.06 48.55 15.85
N LEU A 71 -18.27 49.21 14.70
CA LEU A 71 -17.65 48.80 13.44
C LEU A 71 -16.13 48.93 13.51
N ARG A 72 -15.63 50.01 14.13
CA ARG A 72 -14.20 50.28 14.24
C ARG A 72 -13.50 49.31 15.20
N GLN A 73 -14.16 48.90 16.29
CA GLN A 73 -13.66 47.83 17.15
C GLN A 73 -13.51 46.51 16.40
N LEU A 74 -14.51 46.12 15.59
CA LEU A 74 -14.46 44.91 14.77
C LEU A 74 -13.38 44.99 13.68
N LEU A 75 -13.26 46.15 13.03
CA LEU A 75 -12.25 46.40 12.01
C LEU A 75 -10.83 46.35 12.60
N ASN A 76 -10.62 46.95 13.78
CA ASN A 76 -9.34 46.87 14.48
C ASN A 76 -9.02 45.47 14.99
N GLN A 77 -10.02 44.72 15.47
CA GLN A 77 -9.82 43.33 15.88
C GLN A 77 -9.42 42.42 14.71
N LYS A 78 -10.04 42.60 13.54
CA LYS A 78 -9.82 41.75 12.35
C LYS A 78 -8.62 42.18 11.50
N TYR A 79 -8.37 43.48 11.42
CA TYR A 79 -7.45 44.07 10.44
C TYR A 79 -6.40 45.02 11.04
N LYS A 80 -6.47 45.33 12.34
CA LYS A 80 -5.55 46.24 13.06
C LYS A 80 -5.33 47.56 12.29
N LEU A 81 -6.42 48.24 11.96
CA LEU A 81 -6.37 49.45 11.11
C LEU A 81 -5.67 50.64 11.79
N ASP A 82 -5.55 50.65 13.11
CA ASP A 82 -4.83 51.69 13.85
C ASP A 82 -3.31 51.67 13.61
N ASP A 83 -2.74 50.55 13.13
CA ASP A 83 -1.31 50.46 12.80
C ASP A 83 -0.93 51.22 11.51
N PHE A 84 -1.94 51.62 10.71
CA PHE A 84 -1.73 52.31 9.44
C PHE A 84 -2.04 53.81 9.59
N SER A 85 -1.00 54.64 9.53
CA SER A 85 -1.18 56.10 9.39
C SER A 85 -1.28 56.46 7.91
N ILE A 86 -2.44 56.97 7.49
CA ILE A 86 -2.63 57.51 6.15
C ILE A 86 -2.81 59.02 6.26
N LYS A 87 -1.96 59.76 5.55
CA LYS A 87 -2.11 61.20 5.32
C LYS A 87 -2.60 61.39 3.90
N ASN A 88 -3.89 61.68 3.74
CA ASN A 88 -4.49 61.93 2.43
C ASN A 88 -5.15 63.31 2.42
N GLU A 89 -4.57 64.22 1.64
CA GLU A 89 -4.94 65.66 1.57
C GLU A 89 -6.39 65.90 1.09
N ILE A 90 -7.02 64.92 0.45
CA ILE A 90 -8.41 64.99 -0.04
C ILE A 90 -9.40 64.76 1.11
N ILE A 91 -9.01 63.95 2.10
CA ILE A 91 -9.84 63.56 3.22
C ILE A 91 -9.93 64.71 4.26
N ASP A 92 -8.91 65.57 4.31
CA ASP A 92 -8.88 66.73 5.20
C ASP A 92 -9.86 67.85 4.82
N LYS A 93 -10.43 67.83 3.61
CA LYS A 93 -11.40 68.83 3.13
C LYS A 93 -12.86 68.51 3.48
N VAL A 94 -13.14 67.35 4.06
CA VAL A 94 -14.51 66.90 4.36
C VAL A 94 -14.97 67.47 5.71
N THR A 95 -16.04 68.26 5.70
CA THR A 95 -16.54 69.01 6.87
C THR A 95 -17.20 68.11 7.93
N ASN A 96 -17.71 66.93 7.55
CA ASN A 96 -18.35 66.00 8.48
C ASN A 96 -17.31 64.99 9.04
N PRO A 97 -17.07 64.97 10.36
CA PRO A 97 -16.03 64.14 10.98
C PRO A 97 -16.26 62.63 10.79
N ARG A 98 -17.52 62.18 10.79
CA ARG A 98 -17.85 60.76 10.65
C ARG A 98 -17.59 60.23 9.23
N ILE A 99 -17.89 61.05 8.22
CA ILE A 99 -17.63 60.70 6.81
C ILE A 99 -16.11 60.70 6.55
N LYS A 100 -15.38 61.61 7.20
CA LYS A 100 -13.92 61.67 7.15
C LYS A 100 -13.27 60.38 7.68
N GLU A 101 -13.75 59.88 8.83
CA GLU A 101 -13.27 58.63 9.43
C GLU A 101 -13.57 57.41 8.56
N LEU A 102 -14.79 57.30 8.02
CA LEU A 102 -15.16 56.20 7.11
C LEU A 102 -14.36 56.20 5.81
N LEU A 103 -13.99 57.37 5.28
CA LEU A 103 -13.13 57.47 4.10
C LEU A 103 -11.70 57.03 4.41
N LEU A 104 -11.17 57.37 5.59
CA LEU A 104 -9.86 56.85 6.04
C LEU A 104 -9.88 55.34 6.18
N ASP A 105 -10.91 54.79 6.82
CA ASP A 105 -11.02 53.35 7.03
C ASP A 105 -11.18 52.58 5.71
N ASN A 106 -11.99 53.08 4.78
CA ASN A 106 -12.10 52.50 3.43
C ASN A 106 -10.78 52.49 2.67
N GLU A 107 -10.01 53.57 2.79
CA GLU A 107 -8.70 53.62 2.13
C GLU A 107 -7.70 52.66 2.78
N LYS A 108 -7.68 52.56 4.11
CA LYS A 108 -6.85 51.57 4.83
C LYS A 108 -7.21 50.15 4.42
N LEU A 109 -8.51 49.85 4.32
CA LEU A 109 -8.99 48.54 3.86
C LEU A 109 -8.61 48.27 2.41
N ASN A 110 -8.69 49.26 1.53
CA ASN A 110 -8.30 49.10 0.13
C ASN A 110 -6.79 48.83 0.00
N ARG A 111 -5.94 49.58 0.72
CA ARG A 111 -4.48 49.33 0.76
C ARG A 111 -4.17 47.93 1.31
N LEU A 112 -4.88 47.51 2.35
CA LEU A 112 -4.73 46.17 2.92
C LEU A 112 -5.14 45.08 1.92
N GLN A 113 -6.23 45.29 1.18
CA GLN A 113 -6.68 44.36 0.14
C GLN A 113 -5.64 44.24 -0.97
N ILE A 114 -5.09 45.35 -1.44
CA ILE A 114 -4.04 45.37 -2.47
C ILE A 114 -2.79 44.63 -1.96
N SER A 115 -2.36 44.91 -0.72
CA SER A 115 -1.23 44.23 -0.09
C SER A 115 -1.44 42.72 0.02
N LYS A 116 -2.62 42.29 0.50
CA LYS A 116 -2.97 40.86 0.60
C LYS A 116 -3.06 40.17 -0.76
N LYS A 117 -3.57 40.86 -1.78
CA LYS A 117 -3.56 40.33 -3.15
C LYS A 117 -2.13 40.12 -3.65
N LYS A 118 -1.24 41.07 -3.40
CA LYS A 118 0.18 40.97 -3.78
C LYS A 118 0.87 39.82 -3.06
N THR A 119 0.72 39.70 -1.74
CA THR A 119 1.33 38.58 -0.99
C THR A 119 0.76 37.24 -1.43
N ASN A 120 -0.54 37.16 -1.73
CA ASN A 120 -1.14 35.93 -2.23
C ASN A 120 -0.61 35.55 -3.62
N THR A 121 -0.37 36.53 -4.51
CA THR A 121 0.26 36.26 -5.81
C THR A 121 1.71 35.80 -5.67
N GLU A 122 2.46 36.36 -4.73
CA GLU A 122 3.83 35.93 -4.43
C GLU A 122 3.86 34.51 -3.86
N LEU A 123 2.98 34.20 -2.90
CA LEU A 123 2.84 32.85 -2.35
C LEU A 123 2.43 31.82 -3.41
N TYR A 124 1.53 32.20 -4.32
CA TYR A 124 1.15 31.34 -5.44
C TYR A 124 2.34 31.05 -6.36
N GLY A 125 3.19 32.04 -6.64
CA GLY A 125 4.44 31.85 -7.39
C GLY A 125 5.36 30.84 -6.71
N ILE A 126 5.58 30.99 -5.39
CA ILE A 126 6.39 30.06 -4.60
C ILE A 126 5.83 28.63 -4.66
N VAL A 127 4.51 28.46 -4.54
CA VAL A 127 3.87 27.15 -4.65
C VAL A 127 4.08 26.55 -6.03
N LYS A 128 4.00 27.35 -7.09
CA LYS A 128 4.27 26.90 -8.46
C LYS A 128 5.73 26.49 -8.66
N ASP A 129 6.67 27.23 -8.09
CA ASP A 129 8.09 26.89 -8.13
C ASP A 129 8.37 25.57 -7.40
N TYR A 130 7.74 25.35 -6.24
CA TYR A 130 7.83 24.07 -5.54
C TYR A 130 7.20 22.92 -6.32
N GLU A 131 6.04 23.13 -6.94
CA GLU A 131 5.37 22.14 -7.78
C GLU A 131 6.28 21.74 -8.95
N MET A 132 6.86 22.72 -9.63
CA MET A 132 7.79 22.49 -10.74
C MET A 132 9.06 21.77 -10.27
N PHE A 133 9.65 22.16 -9.14
CA PHE A 133 10.80 21.46 -8.55
C PHE A 133 10.50 19.99 -8.22
N ILE A 134 9.32 19.72 -7.66
CA ILE A 134 8.90 18.35 -7.33
C ILE A 134 8.74 17.51 -8.61
N LEU A 135 8.05 18.07 -9.62
CA LEU A 135 7.74 17.36 -10.86
C LEU A 135 8.97 17.15 -11.76
N GLU A 136 9.83 18.16 -11.88
CA GLU A 136 10.94 18.15 -12.82
C GLU A 136 12.23 17.60 -12.23
N THR A 137 12.47 17.77 -10.92
CA THR A 137 13.75 17.41 -10.30
C THR A 137 13.61 16.21 -9.36
N MET A 138 12.72 16.29 -8.37
CA MET A 138 12.65 15.27 -7.31
C MET A 138 12.09 13.94 -7.82
N LEU A 139 10.95 13.95 -8.51
CA LEU A 139 10.33 12.71 -9.01
C LEU A 139 11.21 11.97 -10.04
N PRO A 140 11.82 12.64 -11.03
CA PRO A 140 12.71 11.96 -11.97
C PRO A 140 13.96 11.40 -11.30
N SER A 141 14.52 12.09 -10.31
CA SER A 141 15.68 11.62 -9.56
C SER A 141 15.34 10.36 -8.75
N LEU A 142 14.24 10.39 -7.99
CA LEU A 142 13.76 9.21 -7.26
C LEU A 142 13.45 8.03 -8.18
N ARG A 143 12.84 8.29 -9.35
CA ARG A 143 12.59 7.23 -10.33
C ARG A 143 13.89 6.62 -10.86
N ARG A 144 14.93 7.44 -11.07
CA ARG A 144 16.26 6.97 -11.48
C ARG A 144 16.90 6.10 -10.41
N ASP A 145 16.84 6.53 -9.15
CA ASP A 145 17.43 5.80 -8.02
C ASP A 145 16.74 4.45 -7.81
N ILE A 146 15.41 4.39 -7.92
CA ILE A 146 14.65 3.14 -7.85
C ILE A 146 15.03 2.20 -8.99
N GLU A 147 15.23 2.72 -10.20
CA GLU A 147 15.60 1.90 -11.35
C GLU A 147 17.02 1.34 -11.21
N ILE A 148 17.98 2.14 -10.69
CA ILE A 148 19.33 1.68 -10.36
C ILE A 148 19.27 0.56 -9.32
N TYR A 149 18.56 0.77 -8.22
CA TYR A 149 18.41 -0.23 -7.16
C TYR A 149 17.76 -1.53 -7.69
N ARG A 150 16.75 -1.41 -8.57
CA ARG A 150 16.12 -2.57 -9.21
C ARG A 150 17.09 -3.33 -10.11
N GLN A 151 17.94 -2.62 -10.86
CA GLN A 151 18.96 -3.24 -11.69
C GLN A 151 20.02 -3.96 -10.86
N GLU A 152 20.45 -3.36 -9.76
CA GLU A 152 21.40 -3.98 -8.82
C GLU A 152 20.83 -5.25 -8.19
N ILE A 153 19.59 -5.20 -7.67
CA ILE A 153 18.92 -6.39 -7.12
C ILE A 153 18.72 -7.46 -8.21
N SER A 154 18.23 -7.08 -9.39
CA SER A 154 18.03 -8.05 -10.47
C SER A 154 19.34 -8.66 -10.93
N GLY A 155 20.44 -7.91 -10.93
CA GLY A 155 21.77 -8.41 -11.22
C GLY A 155 22.20 -9.42 -10.17
N ASP A 156 22.10 -9.07 -8.89
CA ASP A 156 22.59 -9.91 -7.79
C ASP A 156 21.77 -11.20 -7.62
N VAL A 157 20.44 -11.12 -7.80
CA VAL A 157 19.55 -12.29 -7.78
C VAL A 157 19.84 -13.21 -8.97
N LYS A 158 20.02 -12.66 -10.18
CA LYS A 158 20.30 -13.47 -11.37
C LYS A 158 21.68 -14.12 -11.33
N VAL A 159 22.70 -13.40 -10.86
CA VAL A 159 24.08 -13.88 -10.88
C VAL A 159 24.38 -14.80 -9.69
N LYS A 160 23.86 -14.53 -8.49
CA LYS A 160 24.21 -15.32 -7.29
C LYS A 160 23.16 -16.35 -6.92
N GLN A 161 21.88 -15.97 -6.87
CA GLN A 161 20.86 -16.85 -6.31
C GLN A 161 20.39 -17.93 -7.30
N ILE A 162 20.28 -17.61 -8.58
CA ILE A 162 19.84 -18.57 -9.60
C ILE A 162 20.80 -19.76 -9.71
N PRO A 163 22.12 -19.57 -9.85
CA PRO A 163 23.06 -20.70 -9.93
C PRO A 163 23.08 -21.55 -8.65
N LEU A 164 22.98 -20.92 -7.47
CA LEU A 164 22.93 -21.64 -6.20
C LEU A 164 21.68 -22.52 -6.09
N LYS A 165 20.52 -22.04 -6.53
CA LYS A 165 19.28 -22.82 -6.55
C LYS A 165 19.36 -23.99 -7.53
N PHE A 166 19.91 -23.77 -8.73
CA PHE A 166 20.10 -24.85 -9.70
C PHE A 166 21.11 -25.89 -9.21
N ALA A 167 22.22 -25.48 -8.60
CA ALA A 167 23.20 -26.40 -8.01
C ALA A 167 22.62 -27.23 -6.85
N ALA A 168 21.78 -26.62 -6.01
CA ALA A 168 21.07 -27.34 -4.94
C ALA A 168 20.04 -28.34 -5.53
N SER A 169 19.31 -27.93 -6.57
CA SER A 169 18.37 -28.79 -7.29
C SER A 169 19.07 -29.98 -7.95
N GLU A 170 20.24 -29.77 -8.54
CA GLU A 170 21.03 -30.82 -9.19
C GLU A 170 21.58 -31.84 -8.16
N LYS A 171 22.01 -31.38 -6.98
CA LYS A 171 22.35 -32.25 -5.86
C LYS A 171 21.17 -33.08 -5.38
N LEU A 172 19.97 -32.50 -5.30
CA LEU A 172 18.75 -33.23 -4.95
C LEU A 172 18.41 -34.28 -6.01
N TRP A 173 18.51 -33.92 -7.28
CA TRP A 173 18.22 -34.82 -8.40
C TRP A 173 19.18 -36.02 -8.45
N SER A 174 20.48 -35.79 -8.29
CA SER A 174 21.47 -36.88 -8.24
C SER A 174 21.22 -37.82 -7.06
N ARG A 175 20.77 -37.30 -5.91
CA ARG A 175 20.37 -38.10 -4.75
C ARG A 175 19.10 -38.90 -5.00
N TYR A 176 18.12 -38.31 -5.69
CA TYR A 176 16.91 -39.01 -6.11
C TYR A 176 17.19 -40.15 -7.10
N VAL A 177 18.06 -39.92 -8.09
CA VAL A 177 18.48 -40.94 -9.05
C VAL A 177 19.17 -42.11 -8.36
N THR A 178 20.02 -41.83 -7.36
CA THR A 178 20.65 -42.88 -6.54
C THR A 178 19.62 -43.66 -5.73
N TYR A 179 18.61 -43.01 -5.14
CA TYR A 179 17.51 -43.72 -4.47
C TYR A 179 16.72 -44.63 -5.41
N ILE A 180 16.41 -44.17 -6.64
CA ILE A 180 15.77 -45.03 -7.65
C ILE A 180 16.65 -46.23 -7.97
N ALA A 181 17.96 -46.04 -8.14
CA ALA A 181 18.89 -47.13 -8.41
C ALA A 181 18.94 -48.16 -7.27
N TYR A 182 18.86 -47.71 -6.02
CA TYR A 182 18.74 -48.61 -4.86
C TYR A 182 17.41 -49.37 -4.85
N LEU A 183 16.30 -48.71 -5.17
CA LEU A 183 14.99 -49.34 -5.27
C LEU A 183 14.95 -50.39 -6.39
N ASP A 184 15.58 -50.14 -7.53
CA ASP A 184 15.69 -51.13 -8.62
C ASP A 184 16.53 -52.34 -8.19
N LYS A 185 17.65 -52.12 -7.49
CA LYS A 185 18.44 -53.23 -6.89
C LYS A 185 17.62 -54.04 -5.89
N LEU A 186 16.85 -53.38 -5.03
CA LEU A 186 15.98 -54.04 -4.06
C LEU A 186 14.88 -54.86 -4.76
N SER A 187 14.26 -54.29 -5.81
CA SER A 187 13.27 -54.98 -6.64
C SER A 187 13.85 -56.25 -7.29
N LYS A 188 15.07 -56.17 -7.84
CA LYS A 188 15.79 -57.33 -8.38
C LYS A 188 16.09 -58.38 -7.32
N LEU A 189 16.50 -57.97 -6.11
CA LEU A 189 16.69 -58.89 -4.99
C LEU A 189 15.37 -59.56 -4.58
N CYS A 190 14.28 -58.82 -4.44
CA CYS A 190 12.96 -59.38 -4.13
C CYS A 190 12.50 -60.37 -5.20
N LYS A 191 12.71 -60.07 -6.49
CA LYS A 191 12.41 -61.00 -7.59
C LYS A 191 13.27 -62.26 -7.53
N SER A 192 14.56 -62.12 -7.23
CA SER A 192 15.46 -63.26 -7.05
C SER A 192 15.05 -64.13 -5.84
N LEU A 193 14.62 -63.51 -4.75
CA LEU A 193 14.15 -64.19 -3.55
C LEU A 193 12.82 -64.92 -3.80
N MET A 194 11.90 -64.30 -4.55
CA MET A 194 10.68 -64.95 -5.03
C MET A 194 11.00 -66.14 -5.94
N HIS A 195 11.93 -65.99 -6.88
CA HIS A 195 12.37 -67.09 -7.75
C HIS A 195 13.00 -68.24 -6.96
N MET A 196 13.86 -67.95 -5.98
CA MET A 196 14.42 -68.96 -5.09
C MET A 196 13.35 -69.67 -4.27
N LEU A 197 12.33 -68.95 -3.77
CA LEU A 197 11.20 -69.55 -3.07
C LEU A 197 10.41 -70.48 -4.00
N GLU A 198 10.07 -70.03 -5.22
CA GLU A 198 9.41 -70.86 -6.23
C GLU A 198 10.24 -72.10 -6.60
N GLU A 199 11.56 -71.97 -6.74
CA GLU A 199 12.45 -73.11 -7.00
C GLU A 199 12.52 -74.08 -5.82
N THR A 200 12.58 -73.59 -4.57
CA THR A 200 12.57 -74.46 -3.38
C THR A 200 11.24 -75.19 -3.19
N GLN A 201 10.12 -74.55 -3.53
CA GLN A 201 8.79 -75.15 -3.46
C GLN A 201 8.55 -76.16 -4.59
N ASN A 202 9.14 -75.93 -5.77
CA ASN A 202 9.09 -76.85 -6.91
C ASN A 202 10.17 -77.93 -6.85
N ASN A 203 11.12 -77.84 -5.91
CA ASN A 203 12.16 -78.85 -5.77
C ASN A 203 11.52 -80.13 -5.20
N LYS A 204 11.26 -81.08 -6.10
CA LYS A 204 10.65 -82.38 -5.81
C LYS A 204 11.35 -83.10 -4.66
N GLU A 205 12.65 -82.87 -4.46
CA GLU A 205 13.39 -83.44 -3.34
C GLU A 205 12.91 -82.96 -1.98
N VAL A 206 12.53 -81.68 -1.85
CA VAL A 206 12.01 -81.12 -0.59
C VAL A 206 10.62 -81.67 -0.28
N LEU A 207 9.74 -81.76 -1.28
CA LEU A 207 8.42 -82.42 -1.16
C LEU A 207 8.54 -83.91 -0.80
N ILE A 208 9.52 -84.62 -1.39
CA ILE A 208 9.80 -86.03 -1.06
C ILE A 208 10.35 -86.15 0.36
N ILE A 209 11.20 -85.22 0.80
CA ILE A 209 11.74 -85.20 2.18
C ILE A 209 10.62 -84.90 3.17
N GLU A 210 9.71 -83.96 2.88
CA GLU A 210 8.54 -83.66 3.71
C GLU A 210 7.60 -84.86 3.80
N GLN A 211 7.26 -85.52 2.68
CA GLN A 211 6.45 -86.75 2.69
C GLN A 211 7.13 -87.88 3.47
N LYS A 212 8.45 -88.04 3.33
CA LYS A 212 9.22 -89.03 4.09
C LYS A 212 9.24 -88.71 5.58
N LEU A 213 9.37 -87.44 5.98
CA LEU A 213 9.31 -87.00 7.38
C LEU A 213 7.94 -87.24 8.00
N ILE A 214 6.86 -86.96 7.27
CA ILE A 214 5.49 -87.25 7.70
C ILE A 214 5.33 -88.76 7.92
N SER A 215 5.78 -89.57 6.95
CA SER A 215 5.73 -91.04 7.07
C SER A 215 6.54 -91.57 8.26
N ILE A 216 7.72 -91.00 8.54
CA ILE A 216 8.56 -91.36 9.69
C ILE A 216 7.88 -90.98 11.01
N ASN A 217 7.23 -89.83 11.09
CA ASN A 217 6.49 -89.41 12.28
C ASN A 217 5.26 -90.27 12.53
N GLU A 218 4.52 -90.66 11.50
CA GLU A 218 3.41 -91.60 11.61
C GLU A 218 3.88 -92.99 12.08
N LEU A 219 4.99 -93.49 11.54
CA LEU A 219 5.62 -94.72 11.99
C LEU A 219 6.09 -94.64 13.44
N LYS A 220 6.71 -93.53 13.85
CA LYS A 220 7.12 -93.28 15.24
C LYS A 220 5.91 -93.28 16.17
N LEU A 221 4.83 -92.62 15.79
CA LEU A 221 3.61 -92.54 16.59
C LEU A 221 2.93 -93.92 16.72
N ASN A 222 2.94 -94.72 15.65
CA ASN A 222 2.44 -96.09 15.66
C ASN A 222 3.33 -97.05 16.47
N LEU A 223 4.65 -96.88 16.43
CA LEU A 223 5.59 -97.65 17.27
C LEU A 223 5.43 -97.30 18.75
N GLN A 224 5.27 -96.01 19.08
CA GLN A 224 4.97 -95.58 20.45
C GLN A 224 3.64 -96.15 20.94
N LYS A 225 2.60 -96.20 20.09
CA LYS A 225 1.32 -96.83 20.42
C LYS A 225 1.42 -98.35 20.60
N ARG A 226 2.32 -99.03 19.88
CA ARG A 226 2.54 -100.48 20.01
C ARG A 226 3.40 -100.86 21.22
N LEU A 227 4.33 -100.00 21.64
CA LEU A 227 5.14 -100.18 22.85
C LEU A 227 4.37 -99.87 24.15
N ALA A 228 3.22 -99.21 24.04
CA ALA A 228 2.32 -98.89 25.16
C ALA A 228 1.20 -99.93 25.38
N LYS A 229 1.21 -101.05 24.63
CA LYS A 229 0.35 -102.23 24.83
C LYS A 229 1.22 -103.41 25.26
#